data_AF-A0A354B8M2-F1
#
_entry.id   AF-A0A354B8M2-F1
#
_cell.length_a   1.000
_cell.length_b   1.000
_cell.length_c   1.000
_cell.angle_alpha   90.00
_cell.angle_beta   90.00
_cell.angle_gamma   90.00
#
_symmetry.space_group_name_H-M   'P 1'
#
loop_
_entity.id
_entity.type
_entity.pdbx_description
1 polymer ?
#
loop_
_entity_poly.entity_id
_entity_poly.type
_entity_poly.pdbx_seq_one_letter_code
_entity_poly.pdbx_strand_id
1 'polypeptide(L)' 'MLPLLSPDLVESFGRDGAVVLRGVFSDWIETLAAGVATNEADPGEYFAENVPAGAPGRFWDDYVNWERIPEF' A
#
# COMPACT_ATOMS: atom_id res chain seq x y z
N MET A 1 2.57 -26.33 -6.69
CA MET A 1 2.88 -25.01 -6.12
C MET A 1 4.08 -25.17 -5.21
N LEU A 2 5.19 -24.52 -5.53
CA LEU A 2 6.26 -24.33 -4.53
C LEU A 2 5.70 -23.41 -3.43
N PRO A 3 6.08 -23.60 -2.16
CA PRO A 3 5.63 -22.72 -1.10
C PRO A 3 6.09 -21.29 -1.41
N LEU A 4 5.17 -20.32 -1.32
CA LEU A 4 5.45 -18.91 -1.54
C LEU A 4 6.60 -18.39 -0.65
N LEU A 5 6.77 -19.02 0.51
CA LEU A 5 7.83 -18.77 1.46
C LEU A 5 8.75 -19.99 1.53
N SER A 6 9.95 -19.87 0.95
CA SER A 6 11.01 -20.88 1.11
C SER A 6 11.70 -20.72 2.47
N PRO A 7 12.32 -21.78 3.01
CA PRO A 7 13.16 -21.68 4.20
C PRO A 7 14.24 -20.59 4.08
N ASP A 8 14.85 -20.44 2.90
CA ASP A 8 15.87 -19.42 2.64
C ASP A 8 15.32 -17.99 2.76
N LEU A 9 14.07 -17.75 2.34
CA LEU A 9 13.42 -16.44 2.50
C LEU A 9 13.17 -16.13 3.98
N VAL A 10 12.79 -17.15 4.76
CA VAL A 10 12.57 -17.03 6.21
C VAL A 10 13.89 -16.75 6.94
N GLU A 11 14.95 -17.47 6.60
CA GLU A 11 16.29 -17.24 7.15
C GLU A 11 16.81 -15.84 6.76
N SER A 12 16.64 -15.44 5.50
CA SER A 12 17.03 -14.11 5.03
C SER A 12 16.28 -13.01 5.78
N PHE A 13 14.98 -13.14 6.00
CA PHE A 13 14.23 -12.21 6.83
C PHE A 13 14.75 -12.16 8.28
N GLY A 14 15.04 -13.32 8.88
CA GLY A 14 15.61 -13.37 10.24
C GLY A 14 16.97 -12.67 10.35
N ARG A 15 17.79 -12.73 9.29
CA ARG A 15 19.12 -12.08 9.22
C ARG A 15 19.04 -10.59 8.87
N ASP A 16 18.20 -10.22 7.93
CA ASP A 16 18.17 -8.87 7.31
C ASP A 16 17.06 -7.96 7.88
N GLY A 17 16.07 -8.52 8.57
CA GLY A 17 14.88 -7.81 9.03
C GLY A 17 13.85 -7.48 7.94
N ALA A 18 14.17 -7.75 6.67
CA ALA A 18 13.29 -7.58 5.52
C ALA A 18 13.69 -8.51 4.36
N VAL A 19 12.71 -8.92 3.54
CA VAL A 19 12.96 -9.73 2.34
C VAL A 19 11.98 -9.34 1.23
N VAL A 20 12.40 -9.44 -0.03
CA VAL A 20 11.56 -9.09 -1.19
C VAL A 20 10.78 -10.32 -1.65
N LEU A 21 9.45 -10.22 -1.63
CA LEU A 21 8.56 -11.19 -2.26
C LEU A 21 7.98 -10.59 -3.54
N ARG A 22 8.36 -11.14 -4.70
CA ARG A 22 7.92 -10.61 -6.00
C ARG A 22 6.62 -11.25 -6.45
N GLY A 23 5.70 -10.43 -6.93
CA GLY A 23 4.46 -10.88 -7.57
C GLY A 23 3.37 -11.40 -6.64
N VAL A 24 3.53 -11.30 -5.31
CA VAL A 24 2.55 -11.77 -4.32
C VAL A 24 1.18 -11.14 -4.50
N PHE A 25 1.16 -9.86 -4.87
CA PHE A 25 -0.07 -9.06 -5.00
C PHE A 25 -0.40 -8.72 -6.44
N SER A 26 0.13 -9.45 -7.43
CA SER A 26 -0.08 -9.14 -8.85
C SER A 26 -1.56 -9.02 -9.21
N ASP A 27 -2.39 -9.92 -8.66
CA ASP A 27 -3.83 -9.96 -8.93
C ASP A 27 -4.63 -8.87 -8.18
N TRP A 28 -4.00 -8.15 -7.26
CA TRP A 28 -4.62 -7.10 -6.43
C TRP A 28 -4.32 -5.68 -6.90
N ILE A 29 -3.41 -5.50 -7.86
CA ILE A 29 -2.93 -4.18 -8.28
C ILE A 29 -4.08 -3.27 -8.72
N GLU A 30 -4.98 -3.77 -9.57
CA GLU A 30 -6.11 -2.98 -10.07
C GLU A 30 -7.11 -2.64 -8.96
N THR A 31 -7.39 -3.58 -8.04
CA THR A 31 -8.27 -3.36 -6.89
C THR A 31 -7.70 -2.26 -5.99
N LEU A 32 -6.42 -2.34 -5.61
CA LEU A 32 -5.79 -1.35 -4.75
C LEU A 32 -5.69 0.02 -5.42
N ALA A 33 -5.45 0.07 -6.74
CA ALA A 33 -5.45 1.32 -7.49
C ALA A 33 -6.83 1.99 -7.46
N ALA A 34 -7.92 1.22 -7.58
CA ALA A 34 -9.28 1.73 -7.42
C ALA A 34 -9.53 2.26 -6.00
N GLY A 35 -9.06 1.55 -4.96
CA GLY A 35 -9.14 2.02 -3.58
C GLY A 35 -8.41 3.34 -3.35
N VAL A 36 -7.21 3.50 -3.91
CA VAL A 36 -6.44 4.76 -3.83
C VAL A 36 -7.18 5.90 -4.52
N ALA A 37 -7.77 5.65 -5.70
CA ALA A 37 -8.55 6.66 -6.43
C ALA A 37 -9.82 7.08 -5.65
N THR A 38 -10.50 6.13 -5.01
CA THR A 38 -11.64 6.41 -4.12
C THR A 38 -11.22 7.29 -2.95
N ASN A 39 -10.10 6.96 -2.29
CA ASN A 39 -9.57 7.73 -1.17
C ASN A 39 -9.17 9.15 -1.58
N GLU A 40 -8.54 9.30 -2.75
CA GLU A 40 -8.18 10.59 -3.32
C GLU A 40 -9.41 11.47 -3.59
N ALA A 41 -10.53 10.87 -4.01
CA ALA A 41 -11.76 11.59 -4.35
C ALA A 41 -12.65 11.91 -3.14
N ASP A 42 -12.66 11.05 -2.12
CA ASP A 42 -13.45 11.18 -0.90
C ASP A 42 -12.61 10.90 0.37
N PRO A 43 -11.76 11.87 0.76
CA PRO A 43 -10.77 11.66 1.81
C PRO A 43 -11.36 11.30 3.18
N GLY A 44 -10.52 10.63 3.94
CA GLY A 44 -10.65 10.21 5.32
C GLY A 44 -10.77 11.35 6.32
N GLU A 45 -11.15 11.01 7.56
CA GLU A 45 -11.07 11.93 8.70
C GLU A 45 -9.61 12.35 8.97
N TYR A 46 -8.66 11.47 8.65
CA TYR A 46 -7.23 11.64 8.94
C TYR A 46 -6.42 12.07 7.71
N PHE A 47 -7.09 12.58 6.67
CA PHE A 47 -6.42 13.06 5.46
C PHE A 47 -5.50 14.25 5.75
N ALA A 48 -4.27 14.21 5.25
CA ALA A 48 -3.37 15.35 5.24
C ALA A 48 -2.78 15.61 3.85
N GLU A 49 -2.93 16.84 3.36
CA GLU A 49 -2.20 17.33 2.19
C GLU A 49 -0.85 17.89 2.67
N ASN A 50 0.23 17.27 2.20
CA ASN A 50 1.59 17.58 2.62
C ASN A 50 2.32 18.51 1.63
N VAL A 51 1.65 18.93 0.54
CA VAL A 51 2.18 19.93 -0.38
C VAL A 51 1.62 21.32 -0.06
N PRO A 52 2.49 22.33 0.17
CA PRO A 52 2.05 23.70 0.37
C PRO A 52 1.23 24.23 -0.81
N ALA A 53 0.22 25.05 -0.52
CA ALA A 53 -0.61 25.65 -1.56
C ALA A 53 0.23 26.41 -2.60
N GLY A 54 0.07 26.04 -3.87
CA GLY A 54 0.77 26.66 -5.01
C GLY A 54 2.14 26.04 -5.34
N ALA A 55 2.64 25.07 -4.56
CA ALA A 55 3.81 24.30 -4.94
C ALA A 55 3.46 23.21 -5.97
N PRO A 56 4.39 22.81 -6.87
CA PRO A 56 4.13 21.76 -7.84
C PRO A 56 4.14 20.37 -7.20
N GLY A 57 3.42 19.42 -7.83
CA GLY A 57 3.30 18.04 -7.37
C GLY A 57 2.19 17.84 -6.35
N ARG A 58 2.06 16.60 -5.86
CA ARG A 58 1.07 16.23 -4.84
C ARG A 58 1.64 15.13 -3.95
N PHE A 59 1.43 15.24 -2.65
CA PHE A 59 1.83 14.24 -1.67
C PHE A 59 0.85 14.33 -0.50
N TRP A 60 0.15 13.23 -0.25
CA TRP A 60 -0.88 13.16 0.77
C TRP A 60 -0.83 11.80 1.45
N ASP A 61 -1.28 11.76 2.69
CA ASP A 61 -1.50 10.54 3.46
C ASP A 61 -2.91 10.55 4.06
N ASP A 62 -3.39 9.36 4.35
CA ASP A 62 -4.70 9.17 4.94
C ASP A 62 -4.78 7.81 5.63
N TYR A 63 -5.37 7.77 6.82
CA TYR A 63 -5.29 6.63 7.73
C TYR A 63 -6.66 6.01 7.99
N VAL A 64 -6.66 4.70 8.30
CA VAL A 64 -7.84 3.94 8.75
C VAL A 64 -8.94 3.86 7.68
N ASN A 65 -8.55 3.74 6.41
CA ASN A 65 -9.47 3.73 5.28
C ASN A 65 -10.11 2.36 4.98
N TRP A 66 -9.57 1.25 5.52
CA TRP A 66 -10.07 -0.13 5.27
C TRP A 66 -11.50 -0.38 5.75
N GLU A 67 -12.01 0.42 6.69
CA GLU A 67 -13.42 0.31 7.11
C GLU A 67 -14.38 1.04 6.16
N ARG A 68 -13.85 1.99 5.36
CA ARG A 68 -14.63 2.88 4.48
C ARG A 68 -14.54 2.49 3.01
N ILE A 69 -13.39 1.96 2.59
CA ILE A 69 -13.06 1.68 1.20
C ILE A 69 -12.93 0.17 1.03
N PRO A 70 -13.90 -0.51 0.38
CA PRO A 70 -13.94 -1.97 0.25
C PRO A 70 -12.71 -2.61 -0.43
N GLU A 71 -11.94 -1.82 -1.17
CA GLU A 71 -10.74 -2.28 -1.88
C GLU A 71 -9.50 -2.47 -0.99
N PHE A 72 -9.50 -1.96 0.25
CA PHE A 72 -8.42 -2.08 1.23
C PHE A 72 -8.71 -3.14 2.29
#